data_AF-A0AA39E3W0-F1
#
_entry.id   AF-A0AA39E3W0-F1
#
_cell.length_a   1.000
_cell.length_b   1.000
_cell.length_c   1.000
_cell.angle_alpha   90.00
_cell.angle_beta   90.00
_cell.angle_gamma   90.00
#
_symmetry.space_group_name_H-M   'P 1'
#
loop_
_entity.id
_entity.type
_entity.pdbx_description
1 polymer ?
#
loop_
_entity_poly.entity_id
_entity_poly.type
_entity_poly.pdbx_seq_one_letter_code
_entity_poly.pdbx_strand_id
1 'polypeptide(L)' 'MKYGVSIMSDGWTNKRNQTLMNFLVNCPVGTMFMESIDDSSLRKTREKTFELLDKFVERIGEKNVV' A
#
# COMPACT_ATOMS: atom_id res chain seq x y z
N MET A 1 17.09 -10.97 16.45
CA MET A 1 16.80 -9.99 15.36
C MET A 1 15.29 -9.90 15.20
N LYS A 2 14.70 -8.71 15.31
CA LYS A 2 13.37 -8.46 14.74
C LYS A 2 13.61 -7.93 13.33
N TYR A 3 13.12 -8.64 12.33
CA TYR A 3 13.15 -8.15 10.96
C TYR A 3 11.99 -7.17 10.79
N GLY A 4 12.29 -5.97 10.27
CA GLY A 4 11.26 -5.03 9.86
C GLY A 4 10.54 -5.52 8.60
N VAL A 5 9.43 -4.86 8.30
CA VAL A 5 8.67 -5.05 7.07
C VAL A 5 8.63 -3.75 6.28
N SER A 6 8.67 -3.85 4.96
CA SER A 6 8.49 -2.70 4.07
C SER A 6 7.11 -2.76 3.44
N ILE A 7 6.43 -1.61 3.38
CA ILE A 7 5.16 -1.49 2.66
C ILE A 7 5.49 -1.10 1.22
N MET A 8 4.99 -1.87 0.27
CA MET A 8 5.14 -1.61 -1.16
C MET A 8 3.79 -1.21 -1.73
N SER A 9 3.77 -0.16 -2.53
CA SER A 9 2.60 0.22 -3.33
C SER A 9 2.95 0.14 -4.81
N ASP A 10 2.13 -0.57 -5.57
CA ASP A 10 2.13 -0.53 -7.03
C ASP A 10 0.79 0.03 -7.51
N GLY A 11 0.75 0.71 -8.63
CA GLY A 11 -0.51 1.18 -9.19
C GLY A 11 -0.45 1.43 -10.67
N TRP A 12 -1.50 1.02 -11.37
CA TRP A 12 -1.62 1.16 -12.81
C TRP A 12 -2.93 1.88 -13.16
N THR A 13 -2.89 2.65 -14.24
CA THR A 13 -4.05 3.35 -14.79
C THR A 13 -4.33 2.80 -16.18
N ASN A 14 -5.57 2.42 -16.43
CA ASN A 14 -5.98 1.88 -17.72
C ASN A 14 -6.34 2.99 -18.72
N LYS A 15 -6.57 2.63 -19.99
CA LYS A 15 -6.95 3.58 -21.05
C LYS A 15 -8.29 4.29 -20.82
N ARG A 16 -9.12 3.79 -19.89
CA ARG A 16 -10.40 4.40 -19.47
C ARG A 16 -10.22 5.30 -18.23
N ASN A 17 -8.98 5.62 -17.88
CA ASN A 17 -8.62 6.43 -16.71
C ASN A 17 -9.05 5.81 -15.37
N GLN A 18 -9.25 4.50 -15.32
CA GLN A 18 -9.51 3.76 -14.09
C GLN A 18 -8.17 3.37 -13.49
N THR A 19 -7.99 3.63 -12.19
CA THR A 19 -6.73 3.37 -11.50
C THR A 19 -6.94 2.29 -10.46
N LEU A 20 -6.03 1.33 -10.41
CA LEU A 20 -5.97 0.33 -9.36
C LEU A 20 -4.65 0.48 -8.61
N MET A 21 -4.69 0.54 -7.28
CA MET A 21 -3.51 0.57 -6.42
C MET A 21 -3.44 -0.70 -5.58
N ASN A 22 -2.34 -1.43 -5.67
CA ASN A 22 -2.05 -2.62 -4.90
C ASN A 22 -1.08 -2.29 -3.77
N PHE A 23 -1.39 -2.73 -2.56
CA PHE A 23 -0.52 -2.63 -1.40
C PHE A 23 -0.06 -4.02 -0.96
N LEU A 24 1.24 -4.15 -0.76
CA LEU A 24 1.89 -5.37 -0.34
C LEU A 24 2.79 -5.08 0.85
N VAL A 25 3.02 -6.09 1.66
CA VAL A 25 4.01 -6.06 2.74
C VAL A 25 5.11 -7.04 2.40
N ASN A 26 6.36 -6.58 2.42
CA ASN A 26 7.52 -7.40 2.19
C ASN A 26 8.32 -7.61 3.47
N CYS A 27 8.72 -8.85 3.73
CA CYS A 27 9.62 -9.21 4.82
C CYS A 27 10.60 -10.29 4.34
N PRO A 28 11.65 -10.65 5.11
CA PRO A 28 12.60 -11.67 4.70
C PRO A 28 11.98 -13.06 4.44
N VAL A 29 10.80 -13.33 5.00
CA VAL A 29 10.08 -14.60 4.80
C VAL A 29 9.29 -14.60 3.49
N GLY A 30 8.96 -13.43 2.95
CA GLY A 30 8.25 -13.29 1.68
C GLY A 30 7.39 -12.04 1.61
N THR A 31 6.61 -11.95 0.53
CA THR A 31 5.69 -10.87 0.25
C THR A 31 4.24 -11.31 0.49
N MET A 32 3.46 -10.47 1.16
CA MET A 32 2.04 -10.68 1.41
C MET A 32 1.22 -9.57 0.76
N PHE A 33 0.14 -9.94 0.07
CA PHE A 33 -0.84 -8.99 -0.42
C PHE A 33 -1.67 -8.45 0.74
N MET A 34 -1.84 -7.13 0.81
CA MET A 34 -2.58 -6.47 1.89
C MET A 34 -3.94 -5.98 1.44
N GLU A 35 -3.98 -5.14 0.40
CA GLU A 35 -5.23 -4.56 -0.12
C GLU A 35 -5.04 -4.08 -1.57
N SER A 36 -6.12 -4.09 -2.35
CA SER A 36 -6.16 -3.43 -3.66
C SER A 36 -7.34 -2.47 -3.69
N ILE A 37 -7.08 -1.25 -4.15
CA ILE A 37 -8.03 -0.14 -4.08
C ILE A 37 -8.32 0.31 -5.50
N ASP A 38 -9.58 0.17 -5.89
CA ASP A 38 -10.11 0.73 -7.12
C ASP A 38 -10.40 2.22 -6.91
N ASP A 39 -9.63 3.04 -7.61
CA ASP A 39 -9.72 4.49 -7.64
C ASP A 39 -10.42 4.94 -8.93
N SER A 40 -11.16 4.07 -9.63
CA SER A 40 -11.99 4.46 -10.77
C SER A 40 -13.04 5.52 -10.44
N SER A 41 -13.44 5.62 -9.17
CA SER A 41 -14.40 6.60 -8.65
C SER A 41 -13.76 7.74 -7.84
N LEU A 42 -12.49 7.64 -7.49
CA LEU A 42 -11.79 8.58 -6.61
C LEU A 42 -10.54 9.10 -7.34
N ARG A 43 -10.33 10.41 -7.37
CA ARG A 43 -9.08 10.95 -7.93
C ARG A 43 -7.92 10.43 -7.09
N LYS A 44 -6.91 9.85 -7.74
CA LYS A 44 -5.60 9.53 -7.16
C LYS A 44 -4.95 10.81 -6.65
N THR A 45 -5.28 11.14 -5.42
CA THR A 45 -4.75 12.27 -4.67
C THR A 45 -3.58 11.77 -3.84
N ARG A 46 -2.54 12.58 -3.71
CA ARG A 46 -1.38 12.20 -2.89
C ARG A 46 -1.84 11.97 -1.45
N GLU A 47 -2.77 12.80 -1.01
CA GLU A 47 -3.41 12.82 0.30
C GLU A 47 -4.01 11.45 0.63
N LYS A 48 -4.83 10.89 -0.26
CA LYS A 48 -5.44 9.58 -0.05
C LYS A 48 -4.41 8.45 -0.02
N THR A 49 -3.37 8.52 -0.85
CA THR A 49 -2.27 7.54 -0.78
C THR A 49 -1.54 7.62 0.56
N PHE A 50 -1.30 8.82 1.09
CA PHE A 50 -0.71 9.00 2.42
C PHE A 50 -1.62 8.45 3.53
N GLU A 51 -2.91 8.77 3.53
CA GLU A 51 -3.87 8.23 4.52
C GLU A 51 -3.89 6.70 4.53
N LEU A 52 -3.79 6.06 3.36
CA LEU A 52 -3.74 4.60 3.25
C LEU A 52 -2.43 4.04 3.79
N LEU A 53 -1.30 4.68 3.49
CA LEU A 53 0.01 4.28 4.03
C LEU A 53 0.02 4.41 5.55
N ASP A 54 -0.46 5.52 6.11
CA ASP A 54 -0.55 5.74 7.57
C ASP A 54 -1.42 4.66 8.22
N LYS A 55 -2.61 4.39 7.66
CA LYS A 55 -3.47 3.28 8.12
C LYS A 55 -2.74 1.94 8.14
N PHE A 56 -1.92 1.65 7.14
CA PHE A 56 -1.16 0.40 7.08
C PHE A 56 0.01 0.37 8.06
N VAL A 57 0.70 1.49 8.25
CA VAL A 57 1.75 1.64 9.27
C VAL A 57 1.16 1.44 10.66
N GLU A 58 0.01 2.04 10.98
CA GLU A 58 -0.70 1.84 12.25
C GLU A 58 -1.10 0.38 12.45
N ARG A 59 -1.65 -0.27 11.41
CA ARG A 59 -2.07 -1.68 11.44
C ARG A 59 -0.90 -2.63 11.67
N ILE A 60 0.25 -2.37 11.07
CA ILE A 60 1.49 -3.17 11.20
C ILE A 60 2.21 -2.82 12.52
N GLY A 61 2.05 -1.60 12.99
CA GLY A 61 2.78 -0.98 14.09
C GLY A 61 4.09 -0.36 13.62
N GLU A 62 4.25 0.94 13.85
CA GLU A 62 5.40 1.76 13.43
C GLU A 62 6.76 1.10 13.70
N LYS A 63 6.93 0.52 14.89
CA LYS A 63 8.16 -0.18 15.31
C LYS A 63 8.57 -1.37 14.43
N ASN A 64 7.66 -1.87 13.61
CA ASN A 64 7.87 -3.01 12.73
C ASN A 64 8.09 -2.57 11.27
N VAL A 65 7.83 -1.32 10.91
CA VAL A 65 8.04 -0.78 9.55
C VAL A 65 9.46 -0.19 9.45
N VAL A 66 10.14 -0.41 8.31
CA VAL A 66 11.51 0.05 8.04
C VAL A 66 11.64 0.82 6.74
#